data_AF-A0A536Z0A3-F1
#
_entry.id   AF-A0A536Z0A3-F1
#
_cell.length_a   1.000
_cell.length_b   1.000
_cell.length_c   1.000
_cell.angle_alpha   90.00
_cell.angle_beta   90.00
_cell.angle_gamma   90.00
#
_symmetry.space_group_name_H-M   'P 1'
#
loop_
_entity.id
_entity.type
_entity.pdbx_description
1 polymer ?
#
loop_
_entity_poly.entity_id
_entity_poly.type
_entity_poly.pdbx_seq_one_letter_code
_entity_poly.pdbx_strand_id
1 'polypeptide(L)'
;LMVAFALVTALVLNRKILGRGFFRGVFFYPVLLSPVVVALIWKWVLQREGVLNAVLAGAGASPIGWLSDSSWAFFWCVFVSIWAHMGFYTLILLAGLQAIPADLYEAAEMDGASPWRRFSRITLPLLMPNLIVVLVLGLIRAVQIFDEVFVLTGGGPGSATTFIVQFIYQTGFAEAIHQYGLAAAASLVLALSLLVLTVLQLRLTRKSLAGGRGRDDG
;
A
#
# COMPACT_ATOMS: atom_id res chain seq x y z
N LEU A 1 0.23 6.93 2.74
CA LEU A 1 -0.99 6.79 1.91
C LEU A 1 -1.54 5.37 1.96
N MET A 2 -0.79 4.34 1.54
CA MET A 2 -1.21 2.93 1.56
C MET A 2 -1.91 2.49 2.86
N VAL A 3 -1.24 2.68 4.01
CA VAL A 3 -1.79 2.29 5.33
C VAL A 3 -3.10 3.00 5.65
N ALA A 4 -3.21 4.28 5.27
CA ALA A 4 -4.43 5.06 5.50
C ALA A 4 -5.60 4.53 4.67
N PHE A 5 -5.38 4.27 3.37
CA PHE A 5 -6.40 3.67 2.51
C PHE A 5 -6.80 2.27 2.98
N ALA A 6 -5.83 1.44 3.38
CA ALA A 6 -6.10 0.12 3.94
C ALA A 6 -6.92 0.20 5.25
N LEU A 7 -6.58 1.13 6.14
CA LEU A 7 -7.30 1.33 7.41
C LEU A 7 -8.73 1.81 7.17
N VAL A 8 -8.93 2.81 6.30
CA VAL A 8 -10.26 3.31 5.96
C VAL A 8 -11.10 2.18 5.35
N THR A 9 -10.55 1.43 4.41
CA THR A 9 -11.24 0.29 3.78
C THR A 9 -11.58 -0.78 4.82
N ALA A 10 -10.66 -1.09 5.73
CA ALA A 10 -10.89 -2.07 6.80
C ALA A 10 -12.01 -1.61 7.75
N LEU A 11 -12.03 -0.34 8.15
CA LEU A 11 -13.09 0.23 8.98
C LEU A 11 -14.46 0.18 8.31
N VAL A 12 -14.52 0.47 7.00
CA VAL A 12 -15.76 0.38 6.21
C VAL A 12 -16.24 -1.07 6.12
N LEU A 13 -15.34 -2.02 5.78
CA LEU A 13 -15.66 -3.44 5.64
C LEU A 13 -15.89 -4.17 6.97
N ASN A 14 -15.52 -3.56 8.10
CA ASN A 14 -15.82 -4.06 9.44
C ASN A 14 -17.25 -3.74 9.89
N ARG A 15 -17.92 -2.77 9.25
CA ARG A 15 -19.32 -2.45 9.57
C ARG A 15 -20.26 -3.52 9.03
N LYS A 16 -21.46 -3.60 9.63
CA LYS A 16 -22.57 -4.42 9.12
C LYS A 16 -23.10 -3.78 7.82
N ILE A 17 -22.49 -4.11 6.69
CA ILE A 17 -22.91 -3.67 5.35
C ILE A 17 -23.65 -4.79 4.61
N LEU A 18 -24.72 -4.44 3.91
CA LEU A 18 -25.38 -5.33 2.94
C LEU A 18 -24.38 -5.62 1.81
N GLY A 19 -24.21 -6.91 1.46
CA GLY A 19 -23.27 -7.31 0.41
C GLY A 19 -21.79 -7.36 0.82
N ARG A 20 -21.46 -7.52 2.12
CA ARG A 20 -20.07 -7.56 2.61
C ARG A 20 -19.13 -8.47 1.80
N GLY A 21 -19.63 -9.63 1.36
CA GLY A 21 -18.85 -10.62 0.60
C GLY A 21 -18.44 -10.10 -0.77
N PHE A 22 -19.36 -9.42 -1.45
CA PHE A 22 -19.12 -8.79 -2.75
C PHE A 22 -18.08 -7.67 -2.62
N PHE A 23 -18.26 -6.73 -1.69
CA PHE A 23 -17.30 -5.63 -1.51
C PHE A 23 -15.91 -6.13 -1.11
N ARG A 24 -15.82 -7.13 -0.22
CA ARG A 24 -14.55 -7.81 0.06
C ARG A 24 -13.96 -8.33 -1.25
N GLY A 25 -14.69 -9.12 -2.02
CA GLY A 25 -14.23 -9.66 -3.31
C GLY A 25 -13.67 -8.60 -4.25
N VAL A 26 -14.36 -7.47 -4.43
CA VAL A 26 -13.93 -6.36 -5.30
C VAL A 26 -12.62 -5.73 -4.83
N PHE A 27 -12.47 -5.48 -3.53
CA PHE A 27 -11.23 -4.91 -2.99
C PHE A 27 -10.08 -5.92 -2.90
N PHE A 28 -10.39 -7.22 -2.91
CA PHE A 28 -9.39 -8.31 -2.91
C PHE A 28 -8.91 -8.70 -4.29
N TYR A 29 -9.76 -8.56 -5.30
CA TYR A 29 -9.47 -9.01 -6.64
C TYR A 29 -8.13 -8.49 -7.22
N PRO A 30 -7.75 -7.21 -7.05
CA PRO A 30 -6.49 -6.70 -7.59
C PRO A 30 -5.25 -7.41 -7.06
N VAL A 31 -5.29 -7.84 -5.80
CA VAL A 31 -4.17 -8.53 -5.12
C VAL A 31 -3.88 -9.90 -5.75
N LEU A 32 -4.87 -10.49 -6.41
CA LEU A 32 -4.75 -11.79 -7.07
C LEU A 32 -4.15 -11.69 -8.47
N LEU A 33 -4.07 -10.49 -9.04
CA LEU A 33 -3.52 -10.26 -10.38
C LEU A 33 -2.00 -10.12 -10.33
N SER A 34 -1.33 -10.60 -11.37
CA SER A 34 0.10 -10.34 -11.54
C SER A 34 0.37 -8.83 -11.67
N PRO A 35 1.41 -8.29 -11.03
CA PRO A 35 1.77 -6.86 -11.13
C PRO A 35 1.92 -6.37 -12.58
N VAL A 36 2.44 -7.24 -13.47
CA VAL A 36 2.59 -6.93 -14.90
C VAL A 36 1.23 -6.76 -15.57
N VAL A 37 0.27 -7.64 -15.28
CA VAL A 37 -1.09 -7.57 -15.85
C VAL A 37 -1.79 -6.30 -15.36
N VAL A 38 -1.68 -6.00 -14.06
CA VAL A 38 -2.21 -4.77 -13.47
C VAL A 38 -1.65 -3.53 -14.19
N ALA A 39 -0.33 -3.46 -14.34
CA ALA A 39 0.32 -2.34 -15.00
C ALA A 39 -0.09 -2.22 -16.48
N LEU A 40 -0.24 -3.32 -17.21
CA LEU A 40 -0.70 -3.30 -18.60
C LEU A 40 -2.14 -2.78 -18.72
N ILE A 41 -3.06 -3.24 -17.87
CA ILE A 41 -4.44 -2.76 -17.84
C ILE A 41 -4.46 -1.24 -17.63
N TRP A 42 -3.75 -0.76 -16.61
CA TRP A 42 -3.69 0.68 -16.33
C TRP A 42 -2.96 1.46 -17.42
N LYS A 43 -1.92 0.90 -18.05
CA LYS A 43 -1.24 1.54 -19.18
C LYS A 43 -2.19 1.78 -20.34
N TRP A 44 -3.04 0.81 -20.69
CA TRP A 44 -4.09 0.98 -21.71
C TRP A 44 -5.11 2.05 -21.32
N VAL A 45 -5.53 2.08 -20.05
CA VAL A 45 -6.47 3.09 -19.54
C VAL A 45 -5.88 4.51 -19.60
N LEU A 46 -4.57 4.65 -19.33
CA LEU A 46 -3.84 5.92 -19.19
C LEU A 46 -3.16 6.40 -20.48
N GLN A 47 -3.20 5.62 -21.55
CA GLN A 47 -2.70 6.06 -22.85
C GLN A 47 -3.45 7.29 -23.36
N ARG A 48 -2.83 8.03 -24.30
CA ARG A 48 -3.43 9.21 -24.90
C ARG A 48 -4.78 8.91 -25.56
N GLU A 49 -4.89 7.74 -26.18
CA GLU A 49 -6.13 7.20 -26.80
C GLU A 49 -6.87 6.23 -25.85
N GLY A 50 -6.49 6.20 -24.58
CA GLY A 50 -7.04 5.32 -23.57
C GLY A 50 -8.40 5.76 -23.04
N VAL A 51 -8.97 4.90 -22.21
CA VAL A 51 -10.34 5.05 -21.67
C VAL A 51 -10.54 6.39 -20.95
N LEU A 52 -9.58 6.85 -20.13
CA LEU A 52 -9.75 8.11 -19.41
C LEU A 52 -9.82 9.32 -20.36
N ASN A 53 -8.98 9.33 -21.39
CA ASN A 53 -8.99 10.41 -22.36
C ASN A 53 -10.22 10.34 -23.29
N ALA A 54 -10.73 9.15 -23.59
CA ALA A 54 -12.00 8.99 -24.30
C ALA A 54 -13.18 9.60 -23.52
N VAL A 55 -13.23 9.40 -22.20
CA VAL A 55 -14.24 10.02 -21.32
C VAL A 55 -14.08 11.55 -21.30
N LEU A 56 -12.85 12.06 -21.22
CA LEU A 56 -12.59 13.50 -21.28
C LEU A 56 -13.01 14.11 -22.63
N ALA A 57 -12.69 13.44 -23.73
CA ALA A 57 -13.08 13.88 -25.07
C ALA A 57 -14.61 13.92 -25.23
N GLY A 58 -15.34 12.93 -24.67
CA GLY A 58 -16.80 12.93 -24.63
C GLY A 58 -17.39 14.09 -23.82
N ALA A 59 -16.65 14.61 -22.85
CA ALA A 59 -17.00 15.81 -22.08
C ALA A 59 -16.51 17.14 -22.71
N GLY A 60 -15.89 17.09 -23.90
CA GLY A 60 -15.36 18.25 -24.61
C GLY A 60 -13.99 18.75 -24.11
N ALA A 61 -13.32 18.00 -23.24
CA ALA A 61 -11.99 18.34 -22.72
C ALA A 61 -10.86 17.79 -23.62
N SER A 62 -9.72 18.48 -23.60
CA SER A 62 -8.52 18.04 -24.33
C SER A 62 -7.85 16.83 -23.67
N PRO A 63 -7.23 15.91 -24.44
CA PRO A 63 -6.52 14.76 -23.89
C PRO A 63 -5.35 15.16 -22.99
N ILE A 64 -5.17 14.44 -21.88
CA ILE A 64 -4.08 14.64 -20.92
C ILE A 64 -3.02 13.54 -21.14
N GLY A 65 -1.76 13.94 -21.12
CA GLY A 65 -0.61 13.04 -21.18
C GLY A 65 -0.28 12.41 -19.83
N TRP A 66 -1.15 11.51 -19.33
CA TRP A 66 -1.04 10.94 -17.98
C TRP A 66 0.30 10.29 -17.65
N LEU A 67 0.96 9.68 -18.66
CA LEU A 67 2.26 9.04 -18.52
C LEU A 67 3.41 9.88 -19.12
N SER A 68 3.10 11.00 -19.77
CA SER A 68 4.07 11.89 -20.42
C SER A 68 4.47 13.07 -19.53
N ASP A 69 3.64 13.44 -18.57
CA ASP A 69 3.94 14.43 -17.55
C ASP A 69 4.48 13.78 -16.27
N SER A 70 5.55 14.34 -15.69
CA SER A 70 6.25 13.76 -14.53
C SER A 70 5.37 13.66 -13.29
N SER A 71 4.54 14.67 -13.04
CA SER A 71 3.66 14.69 -11.85
C SER A 71 2.54 13.68 -11.99
N TRP A 72 1.92 13.60 -13.18
CA TRP A 72 0.88 12.60 -13.45
C TRP A 72 1.42 11.17 -13.45
N ALA A 73 2.59 10.92 -14.05
CA ALA A 73 3.19 9.60 -14.08
C ALA A 73 3.47 9.09 -12.66
N PHE A 74 4.07 9.94 -11.80
CA PHE A 74 4.31 9.58 -10.41
C PHE A 74 3.01 9.34 -9.63
N PHE A 75 2.00 10.21 -9.81
CA PHE A 75 0.68 10.03 -9.20
C PHE A 75 0.07 8.68 -9.56
N TRP A 76 0.08 8.31 -10.85
CA TRP A 76 -0.51 7.06 -11.32
C TRP A 76 0.28 5.84 -10.85
N CYS A 77 1.61 5.91 -10.77
CA CYS A 77 2.41 4.87 -10.11
C CYS A 77 1.93 4.64 -8.67
N VAL A 78 1.83 5.71 -7.87
CA VAL A 78 1.37 5.60 -6.47
C VAL A 78 -0.07 5.06 -6.39
N PHE A 79 -0.97 5.56 -7.23
CA PHE A 79 -2.37 5.15 -7.24
C PHE A 79 -2.52 3.66 -7.61
N VAL A 80 -1.89 3.22 -8.69
CA VAL A 80 -1.96 1.83 -9.16
C VAL A 80 -1.37 0.89 -8.13
N SER A 81 -0.24 1.24 -7.50
CA SER A 81 0.35 0.46 -6.41
C SER A 81 -0.59 0.31 -5.23
N ILE A 82 -1.25 1.40 -4.80
CA ILE A 82 -2.25 1.36 -3.72
C ILE A 82 -3.40 0.45 -4.11
N TRP A 83 -3.99 0.66 -5.29
CA TRP A 83 -5.12 -0.14 -5.76
C TRP A 83 -4.79 -1.64 -5.84
N ALA A 84 -3.60 -1.98 -6.32
CA ALA A 84 -3.16 -3.36 -6.50
C ALA A 84 -2.89 -4.08 -5.17
N HIS A 85 -2.38 -3.37 -4.16
CA HIS A 85 -1.86 -4.01 -2.93
C HIS A 85 -2.65 -3.71 -1.66
N MET A 86 -3.49 -2.67 -1.63
CA MET A 86 -4.18 -2.25 -0.40
C MET A 86 -5.10 -3.33 0.16
N GLY A 87 -5.63 -4.23 -0.68
CA GLY A 87 -6.45 -5.36 -0.23
C GLY A 87 -5.72 -6.19 0.81
N PHE A 88 -4.50 -6.65 0.52
CA PHE A 88 -3.72 -7.48 1.45
C PHE A 88 -3.58 -6.83 2.84
N TYR A 89 -3.22 -5.55 2.88
CA TYR A 89 -3.10 -4.79 4.13
C TYR A 89 -4.45 -4.58 4.82
N THR A 90 -5.52 -4.40 4.04
CA THR A 90 -6.89 -4.31 4.54
C THR A 90 -7.29 -5.58 5.28
N LEU A 91 -6.90 -6.78 4.82
CA LEU A 91 -7.21 -8.04 5.53
C LEU A 91 -6.56 -8.10 6.90
N ILE A 92 -5.28 -7.73 6.97
CA ILE A 92 -4.54 -7.75 8.23
C ILE A 92 -5.23 -6.83 9.24
N LEU A 93 -5.57 -5.61 8.83
CA LEU A 93 -6.28 -4.66 9.70
C LEU A 93 -7.70 -5.13 10.01
N LEU A 94 -8.42 -5.71 9.05
CA LEU A 94 -9.78 -6.21 9.25
C LEU A 94 -9.82 -7.39 10.24
N ALA A 95 -8.85 -8.31 10.15
CA ALA A 95 -8.71 -9.40 11.12
C ALA A 95 -8.40 -8.84 12.51
N GLY A 96 -7.51 -7.85 12.61
CA GLY A 96 -7.23 -7.14 13.85
C GLY A 96 -8.46 -6.44 14.44
N LEU A 97 -9.28 -5.80 13.60
CA LEU A 97 -10.52 -5.16 14.02
C LEU A 97 -11.56 -6.18 14.53
N GLN A 98 -11.66 -7.34 13.89
CA GLN A 98 -12.59 -8.41 14.27
C GLN A 98 -12.17 -9.17 15.54
N ALA A 99 -10.89 -9.09 15.92
CA ALA A 99 -10.39 -9.65 17.16
C ALA A 99 -10.70 -8.77 18.39
N ILE A 100 -11.12 -7.52 18.20
CA ILE A 100 -11.47 -6.63 19.32
C ILE A 100 -12.81 -7.08 19.91
N PRO A 101 -12.88 -7.40 21.21
CA PRO A 101 -14.11 -7.81 21.88
C PRO A 101 -15.23 -6.76 21.75
N ALA A 102 -16.46 -7.22 21.46
CA ALA A 102 -17.61 -6.35 21.20
C ALA A 102 -18.13 -5.65 22.47
N ASP A 103 -18.01 -6.31 23.62
CA ASP A 103 -18.33 -5.83 24.97
C ASP A 103 -17.59 -4.52 25.32
N LEU A 104 -16.35 -4.33 24.86
CA LEU A 104 -15.64 -3.05 25.03
C LEU A 104 -16.35 -1.89 24.33
N TYR A 105 -16.95 -2.14 23.16
CA TYR A 105 -17.70 -1.12 22.42
C TYR A 105 -19.07 -0.85 23.05
N GLU A 106 -19.73 -1.89 23.55
CA GLU A 106 -21.02 -1.80 24.24
C GLU A 106 -20.87 -1.04 25.57
N ALA A 107 -19.86 -1.37 26.39
CA ALA A 107 -19.57 -0.67 27.63
C ALA A 107 -19.28 0.82 27.38
N ALA A 108 -18.48 1.14 26.36
CA ALA A 108 -18.20 2.53 26.00
C ALA A 108 -19.45 3.27 25.51
N GLU A 109 -20.40 2.58 24.87
CA GLU A 109 -21.68 3.16 24.46
C GLU A 109 -22.59 3.45 25.65
N MET A 110 -22.60 2.56 26.66
CA MET A 110 -23.28 2.79 27.94
C MET A 110 -22.70 3.99 28.70
N ASP A 111 -21.38 4.21 28.60
CA ASP A 111 -20.68 5.38 29.16
C ASP A 111 -20.87 6.67 28.32
N GLY A 112 -21.69 6.63 27.26
CA GLY A 112 -21.95 7.79 26.40
C GLY A 112 -20.76 8.21 25.53
N ALA A 113 -19.81 7.31 25.25
CA ALA A 113 -18.65 7.63 24.44
C ALA A 113 -19.02 7.84 22.96
N SER A 114 -18.70 9.04 22.45
CA SER A 114 -18.88 9.37 21.04
C SER A 114 -18.09 8.43 20.10
N PRO A 115 -18.49 8.26 18.83
CA PRO A 115 -17.79 7.39 17.87
C PRO A 115 -16.29 7.71 17.71
N TRP A 116 -15.93 8.99 17.74
CA TRP A 116 -14.52 9.42 17.68
C TRP A 116 -13.74 9.02 18.94
N ARG A 117 -14.37 9.12 20.12
CA ARG A 117 -13.77 8.69 21.39
C ARG A 117 -13.56 7.18 21.42
N ARG A 118 -14.53 6.40 20.93
CA ARG A 118 -14.42 4.94 20.77
C ARG A 118 -13.28 4.57 19.80
N PHE A 119 -13.21 5.24 18.64
CA PHE A 119 -12.14 5.00 17.67
C PHE A 119 -10.75 5.30 18.25
N SER A 120 -10.55 6.48 18.84
CA SER A 120 -9.24 6.91 19.33
C SER A 120 -8.79 6.21 20.61
N ARG A 121 -9.71 5.81 21.50
CA ARG A 121 -9.36 5.20 22.80
C ARG A 121 -9.48 3.68 22.86
N ILE A 122 -10.23 3.06 21.97
CA ILE A 122 -10.44 1.61 21.95
C ILE A 122 -9.87 1.04 20.67
N THR A 123 -10.41 1.43 19.51
CA THR A 123 -10.04 0.82 18.22
C THR A 123 -8.57 1.04 17.88
N LEU A 124 -8.10 2.29 17.89
CA LEU A 124 -6.74 2.62 17.43
C LEU A 124 -5.66 2.02 18.34
N PRO A 125 -5.74 2.08 19.68
CA PRO A 125 -4.76 1.45 20.55
C PRO A 125 -4.74 -0.07 20.44
N LEU A 126 -5.89 -0.72 20.38
CA LEU A 126 -5.98 -2.19 20.26
C LEU A 126 -5.60 -2.68 18.86
N LEU A 127 -5.77 -1.86 17.83
CA LEU A 127 -5.33 -2.16 16.46
C LEU A 127 -3.85 -1.84 16.22
N MET A 128 -3.19 -1.12 17.13
CA MET A 128 -1.80 -0.64 16.98
C MET A 128 -0.80 -1.75 16.59
N PRO A 129 -0.85 -2.98 17.17
CA PRO A 129 0.05 -4.05 16.76
C PRO A 129 -0.09 -4.41 15.27
N ASN A 130 -1.33 -4.48 14.77
CA ASN A 130 -1.62 -4.76 13.36
C ASN A 130 -1.23 -3.57 12.45
N LEU A 131 -1.44 -2.33 12.90
CA LEU A 131 -1.02 -1.13 12.19
C LEU A 131 0.49 -1.06 12.01
N ILE A 132 1.26 -1.40 13.05
CA ILE A 132 2.74 -1.44 12.97
C ILE A 132 3.18 -2.50 11.95
N VAL A 133 2.57 -3.70 11.97
CA VAL A 133 2.87 -4.75 10.99
C VAL A 133 2.60 -4.26 9.56
N VAL A 134 1.42 -3.70 9.31
CA VAL A 134 1.04 -3.19 7.98
C VAL A 134 1.93 -2.03 7.54
N LEU A 135 2.26 -1.11 8.44
CA LEU A 135 3.16 0.01 8.15
C LEU A 135 4.53 -0.47 7.69
N VAL A 136 5.12 -1.44 8.38
CA VAL A 136 6.43 -1.95 8.01
C VAL A 136 6.38 -2.77 6.73
N LEU A 137 5.42 -3.69 6.59
CA LEU A 137 5.28 -4.47 5.35
C LEU A 137 5.05 -3.56 4.14
N GLY A 138 4.26 -2.49 4.32
CA GLY A 138 4.05 -1.46 3.31
C GLY A 138 5.32 -0.69 2.97
N LEU A 139 6.12 -0.33 3.98
CA LEU A 139 7.38 0.39 3.78
C LEU A 139 8.43 -0.46 3.04
N ILE A 140 8.60 -1.72 3.45
CA ILE A 140 9.48 -2.68 2.78
C ILE A 140 9.07 -2.81 1.31
N ARG A 141 7.78 -3.00 1.05
CA ARG A 141 7.29 -3.16 -0.32
C ARG A 141 7.44 -1.88 -1.15
N ALA A 142 7.21 -0.70 -0.56
CA ALA A 142 7.39 0.57 -1.25
C ALA A 142 8.85 0.80 -1.69
N VAL A 143 9.82 0.39 -0.88
CA VAL A 143 11.24 0.47 -1.23
C VAL A 143 11.60 -0.55 -2.33
N GLN A 144 10.97 -1.72 -2.31
CA GLN A 144 11.19 -2.80 -3.28
C GLN A 144 10.26 -2.76 -4.50
N ILE A 145 9.58 -1.65 -4.74
CA ILE A 145 8.66 -1.53 -5.86
C ILE A 145 9.43 -1.55 -7.18
N PHE A 146 8.97 -2.38 -8.12
CA PHE A 146 9.64 -2.52 -9.42
C PHE A 146 8.66 -2.91 -10.52
N ASP A 147 8.08 -4.11 -10.42
CA ASP A 147 7.37 -4.77 -11.53
C ASP A 147 6.31 -3.87 -12.19
N GLU A 148 5.42 -3.32 -11.37
CA GLU A 148 4.31 -2.50 -11.85
C GLU A 148 4.76 -1.14 -12.40
N VAL A 149 5.69 -0.47 -11.72
CA VAL A 149 6.19 0.85 -12.12
C VAL A 149 7.00 0.75 -13.41
N PHE A 150 7.85 -0.27 -13.51
CA PHE A 150 8.68 -0.52 -14.68
C PHE A 150 7.81 -0.78 -15.92
N VAL A 151 6.76 -1.60 -15.79
CA VAL A 151 5.85 -1.86 -16.91
C VAL A 151 4.99 -0.64 -17.27
N LEU A 152 4.53 0.11 -16.26
CA LEU A 152 3.65 1.26 -16.44
C LEU A 152 4.38 2.44 -17.11
N THR A 153 5.59 2.76 -16.64
CA THR A 153 6.30 4.00 -17.03
C THR A 153 7.73 3.78 -17.51
N GLY A 154 8.35 2.64 -17.23
CA GLY A 154 9.76 2.41 -17.53
C GLY A 154 10.71 3.36 -16.80
N GLY A 155 10.27 4.00 -15.70
CA GLY A 155 11.03 5.03 -14.96
C GLY A 155 10.80 6.47 -15.42
N GLY A 156 10.03 6.65 -16.50
CA GLY A 156 9.79 7.95 -17.13
C GLY A 156 8.54 8.70 -16.64
N PRO A 157 8.35 9.93 -17.13
CA PRO A 157 9.23 10.67 -18.05
C PRO A 157 10.53 11.13 -17.36
N GLY A 158 11.66 11.08 -18.10
CA GLY A 158 12.98 11.26 -17.50
C GLY A 158 13.29 10.15 -16.48
N SER A 159 13.51 10.54 -15.23
CA SER A 159 13.71 9.64 -14.08
C SER A 159 12.64 9.81 -13.00
N ALA A 160 11.49 10.42 -13.34
CA ALA A 160 10.46 10.81 -12.37
C ALA A 160 9.87 9.62 -11.57
N THR A 161 9.93 8.40 -12.13
CA THR A 161 9.43 7.18 -11.49
C THR A 161 10.51 6.11 -11.36
N THR A 162 11.79 6.46 -11.50
CA THR A 162 12.90 5.53 -11.33
C THR A 162 13.16 5.29 -9.84
N PHE A 163 12.83 4.09 -9.36
CA PHE A 163 13.10 3.65 -7.99
C PHE A 163 14.41 2.84 -7.89
N ILE A 164 14.89 2.62 -6.66
CA ILE A 164 16.19 1.98 -6.41
C ILE A 164 16.34 0.59 -7.05
N VAL A 165 15.29 -0.24 -7.01
CA VAL A 165 15.34 -1.57 -7.64
C VAL A 165 15.43 -1.46 -9.15
N GLN A 166 14.72 -0.49 -9.74
CA GLN A 166 14.80 -0.22 -11.16
C GLN A 166 16.17 0.30 -11.55
N PHE A 167 16.75 1.20 -10.76
CA PHE A 167 18.11 1.70 -10.98
C PHE A 167 19.13 0.55 -10.99
N ILE A 168 19.05 -0.38 -10.01
CA ILE A 168 19.90 -1.58 -9.96
C ILE A 168 19.73 -2.41 -11.23
N TYR A 169 18.49 -2.66 -11.65
CA TYR A 169 18.20 -3.44 -12.84
C TYR A 169 18.74 -2.77 -14.12
N GLN A 170 18.51 -1.46 -14.28
CA GLN A 170 18.96 -0.71 -15.46
C GLN A 170 20.49 -0.69 -15.56
N THR A 171 21.15 -0.28 -14.47
CA THR A 171 22.61 -0.21 -14.37
C THR A 171 23.27 -1.58 -14.59
N GLY A 172 22.66 -2.65 -14.07
CA GLY A 172 23.24 -3.99 -14.09
C GLY A 172 22.95 -4.77 -15.37
N PHE A 173 21.80 -4.55 -16.01
CA PHE A 173 21.28 -5.49 -17.01
C PHE A 173 20.55 -4.87 -18.20
N ALA A 174 20.07 -3.62 -18.13
CA ALA A 174 19.26 -3.03 -19.21
C ALA A 174 20.03 -2.02 -20.06
N GLU A 175 20.99 -1.31 -19.46
CA GLU A 175 21.85 -0.36 -20.19
C GLU A 175 22.83 -1.09 -21.11
N ALA A 176 23.18 -0.49 -22.25
CA ALA A 176 24.13 -1.10 -23.20
C ALA A 176 25.51 -1.36 -22.59
N ILE A 177 25.91 -0.56 -21.59
CA ILE A 177 27.15 -0.74 -20.82
C ILE A 177 26.76 -1.19 -19.42
N HIS A 178 26.89 -2.48 -19.15
CA HIS A 178 26.55 -3.04 -17.84
C HIS A 178 27.59 -2.66 -16.78
N GLN A 179 27.17 -1.94 -15.75
CA GLN A 179 28.01 -1.58 -14.61
C GLN A 179 27.71 -2.48 -13.41
N TYR A 180 28.06 -3.76 -13.52
CA TYR A 180 27.78 -4.76 -12.49
C TYR A 180 28.31 -4.38 -11.10
N GLY A 181 29.48 -3.72 -11.03
CA GLY A 181 30.05 -3.26 -9.77
C GLY A 181 29.18 -2.22 -9.06
N LEU A 182 28.64 -1.25 -9.82
CA LEU A 182 27.75 -0.23 -9.28
C LEU A 182 26.40 -0.84 -8.86
N ALA A 183 25.81 -1.68 -9.72
CA ALA A 183 24.56 -2.38 -9.43
C ALA A 183 24.68 -3.28 -8.19
N ALA A 184 25.81 -3.98 -8.02
CA ALA A 184 26.08 -4.81 -6.84
C ALA A 184 26.22 -3.95 -5.57
N ALA A 185 26.95 -2.83 -5.63
CA ALA A 185 27.09 -1.92 -4.50
C ALA A 185 25.72 -1.34 -4.08
N ALA A 186 24.91 -0.87 -5.03
CA ALA A 186 23.55 -0.39 -4.77
C ALA A 186 22.65 -1.50 -4.17
N SER A 187 22.79 -2.74 -4.63
CA SER A 187 22.07 -3.89 -4.06
C SER A 187 22.45 -4.17 -2.61
N LEU A 188 23.73 -4.05 -2.24
CA LEU A 188 24.18 -4.19 -0.85
C LEU A 188 23.64 -3.09 0.05
N VAL A 189 23.61 -1.85 -0.43
CA VAL A 189 23.02 -0.70 0.30
C VAL A 189 21.52 -0.92 0.51
N LEU A 190 20.81 -1.37 -0.51
CA LEU A 190 19.39 -1.73 -0.42
C LEU A 190 19.17 -2.86 0.60
N ALA A 191 19.95 -3.93 0.53
CA ALA A 191 19.86 -5.06 1.46
C ALA A 191 20.09 -4.61 2.92
N LEU A 192 21.11 -3.77 3.17
CA LEU A 192 21.38 -3.22 4.49
C LEU A 192 20.22 -2.34 4.98
N SER A 193 19.65 -1.51 4.11
CA SER A 193 18.50 -0.67 4.43
C SER A 193 17.28 -1.50 4.84
N LEU A 194 16.99 -2.59 4.10
CA LEU A 194 15.90 -3.52 4.41
C LEU A 194 16.16 -4.30 5.71
N LEU A 195 17.41 -4.69 5.98
CA LEU A 195 17.79 -5.33 7.24
C LEU A 195 17.51 -4.41 8.43
N VAL A 196 17.89 -3.13 8.33
CA VAL A 196 17.60 -2.12 9.38
C VAL A 196 16.11 -1.98 9.61
N LEU A 197 15.31 -1.86 8.55
CA LEU A 197 13.84 -1.79 8.66
C LEU A 197 13.24 -3.05 9.31
N THR A 198 13.74 -4.24 8.95
CA THR A 198 13.27 -5.52 9.48
C THR A 198 13.65 -5.68 10.96
N VAL A 199 14.86 -5.31 11.36
CA VAL A 199 15.27 -5.35 12.78
C VAL A 199 14.44 -4.37 13.61
N LEU A 200 14.19 -3.17 13.09
CA LEU A 200 13.33 -2.18 13.74
C LEU A 200 11.91 -2.73 13.95
N GLN A 201 11.34 -3.38 12.93
CA GLN A 201 10.04 -4.05 13.00
C GLN A 201 9.98 -5.09 14.12
N LEU A 202 10.94 -6.00 14.17
CA LEU A 202 10.97 -7.05 15.18
C LEU A 202 11.06 -6.47 16.60
N ARG A 203 11.84 -5.39 16.78
CA ARG A 203 11.95 -4.71 18.08
C ARG A 203 10.65 -4.01 18.49
N LEU A 204 9.99 -3.29 17.58
CA LEU A 204 8.72 -2.59 17.85
C LEU A 204 7.60 -3.59 18.16
N THR A 205 7.49 -4.67 17.40
CA THR A 205 6.48 -5.71 17.61
C THR A 205 6.70 -6.45 18.93
N ARG A 206 7.95 -6.81 19.29
CA ARG A 206 8.27 -7.45 20.57
C ARG A 206 7.91 -6.55 21.76
N LYS A 207 8.17 -5.24 21.69
CA LYS A 207 7.80 -4.28 22.74
C LYS A 207 6.28 -4.18 22.91
N SER A 208 5.52 -4.20 21.81
CA SER A 208 4.06 -4.21 21.83
C SER A 208 3.48 -5.47 22.47
N LEU A 209 4.08 -6.65 22.22
CA LEU A 209 3.68 -7.92 22.81
C LEU A 209 4.06 -8.02 24.30
N ALA A 210 5.23 -7.51 24.67
CA ALA A 210 5.70 -7.51 26.06
C ALA A 210 4.90 -6.55 26.97
N GLY A 211 4.42 -5.42 26.42
CA GLY A 211 3.59 -4.46 27.17
C GLY A 211 2.16 -4.94 27.44
N GLY A 212 1.66 -5.95 26.73
CA GLY A 212 0.35 -6.56 26.98
C GLY A 212 0.37 -7.57 28.14
N ARG A 213 1.45 -8.34 28.28
CA ARG A 213 1.59 -9.34 29.37
C ARG A 213 1.73 -8.72 30.76
N GLY A 214 2.31 -7.52 30.88
CA GLY A 214 2.50 -6.87 32.19
C GLY A 214 1.24 -6.21 32.77
N ARG A 215 0.08 -6.34 32.13
CA ARG A 215 -1.17 -5.67 32.52
C ARG A 215 -2.27 -6.63 33.00
N ASP A 216 -2.06 -7.93 32.80
CA ASP A 216 -2.95 -9.01 33.31
C ASP A 216 -2.47 -9.56 34.68
N ASP A 217 -1.28 -9.15 35.15
CA ASP A 217 -0.64 -9.64 36.38
C ASP A 217 -0.66 -8.62 37.55
N GLY A 218 -1.57 -7.63 37.53
CA GLY A 218 -1.63 -6.54 38.53
C GLY A 218 -3.03 -6.25 39.05
#